data_AF-A0A485PMN7-F1
#
_entry.id   AF-A0A485PMN7-F1
#
_cell.length_a   1.000
_cell.length_b   1.000
_cell.length_c   1.000
_cell.angle_alpha   90.00
_cell.angle_beta   90.00
_cell.angle_gamma   90.00
#
_symmetry.space_group_name_H-M   'P 1'
#
loop_
_entity.id
_entity.type
_entity.pdbx_description
1 polymer ?
#
loop_
_entity_poly.entity_id
_entity_poly.type
_entity_poly.pdbx_seq_one_letter_code
_entity_poly.pdbx_strand_id
1 'polypeptide(L)'
;MSPTKRRSQRIAFDEKRNMKIDYYFHQVNKEQESHSSISPMKRGSKKGPKDITNIQALGPKDQTVPPNKTIYITLAVNPRKHKLTQSEEKSFYAALNTLKAVKEEIETQQGKEMLAVGKEGIEGYINLGMPLSCFPESCHVQITFVRSRSKQKEGNQVSGRHEKASADCVKFYIHAIGKRKKRIVKRRQLHKEGCKLCVYAFRGETIKDALCKDGRFLSFLEKEDWRLIRNLDSILESTQSVDDLEGKLFEVEVEKGMSSRAVAAQKSESEKGNTSVLREEIVAQYPSLKRESEKIRENFKKEMKSKKSKTSLFKLLKVKFGKMTRNSTPIRVHNFLSLVGNSVGYLSWDNNGNKGCATCYVFKELFIFTCRHVVSDFMGEGIEPSKWADVIGQCARVTFRYNSFPEKDENCFFLEPWFEISDATLDYAVLKLKANGQQVPLGLYSRIARAPSTGLIYIIGHPNGEEKSSDACTVISQGQRKKKYEEYLQAGKGEGCSYGMQYIHMCTRKTFEEIAHSPDVITYDTSFYFGASGSPVLDSEGSLVAMHTAGFTCDNEIGLSSHVIEFGSTLESILLDIKEKHRQWYTEVCISPQDVEMVSDED
;
A
#
# COMPACT_ATOMS: atom_id res chain seq x y z
N MET A 1 -4.78 -42.27 -43.00
CA MET A 1 -3.34 -42.58 -43.08
C MET A 1 -2.58 -41.49 -42.35
N SER A 2 -1.60 -41.88 -41.54
CA SER A 2 -0.87 -41.07 -40.56
C SER A 2 -0.05 -39.93 -41.17
N PRO A 3 0.14 -38.79 -40.47
CA PRO A 3 1.07 -37.75 -40.89
C PRO A 3 2.49 -38.04 -40.38
N THR A 4 3.45 -37.93 -41.28
CA THR A 4 4.89 -38.11 -41.09
C THR A 4 5.53 -36.89 -40.41
N LYS A 5 6.42 -37.16 -39.44
CA LYS A 5 7.26 -36.20 -38.72
C LYS A 5 8.21 -35.45 -39.68
N ARG A 6 8.35 -34.12 -39.52
CA ARG A 6 9.52 -33.36 -39.99
C ARG A 6 10.28 -32.73 -38.82
N ARG A 7 11.60 -32.90 -38.88
CA ARG A 7 12.65 -32.52 -37.93
C ARG A 7 12.74 -31.01 -37.72
N SER A 8 12.93 -30.59 -36.48
CA SER A 8 13.43 -29.27 -36.10
C SER A 8 14.92 -29.14 -36.43
N GLN A 9 15.28 -28.16 -37.25
CA GLN A 9 16.67 -27.71 -37.38
C GLN A 9 17.00 -26.77 -36.21
N ARG A 10 18.02 -27.12 -35.42
CA ARG A 10 18.65 -26.23 -34.44
C ARG A 10 19.46 -25.17 -35.21
N ILE A 11 19.14 -23.90 -35.01
CA ILE A 11 20.03 -22.79 -35.33
C ILE A 11 20.92 -22.59 -34.11
N ALA A 12 22.23 -22.58 -34.32
CA ALA A 12 23.23 -22.43 -33.26
C ALA A 12 23.29 -20.98 -32.77
N PHE A 13 23.27 -20.82 -31.45
CA PHE A 13 23.52 -19.57 -30.74
C PHE A 13 25.03 -19.30 -30.76
N ASP A 14 25.45 -18.15 -31.30
CA ASP A 14 26.87 -17.77 -31.42
C ASP A 14 27.25 -16.83 -30.26
N GLU A 15 27.98 -17.36 -29.29
CA GLU A 15 28.37 -16.71 -28.01
C GLU A 15 29.54 -15.72 -28.12
N LYS A 16 29.90 -15.24 -29.31
CA LYS A 16 31.03 -14.31 -29.46
C LYS A 16 30.59 -12.92 -29.88
N ARG A 17 30.20 -12.08 -28.90
CA ARG A 17 30.38 -10.62 -28.91
C ARG A 17 29.91 -9.99 -27.60
N ASN A 18 30.73 -10.16 -26.55
CA ASN A 18 30.73 -9.26 -25.40
C ASN A 18 32.19 -8.90 -25.12
N MET A 19 32.71 -7.92 -25.86
CA MET A 19 34.00 -7.32 -25.54
C MET A 19 33.79 -6.28 -24.43
N LYS A 20 34.47 -6.51 -23.31
CA LYS A 20 34.69 -5.55 -22.23
C LYS A 20 35.18 -4.21 -22.77
N ILE A 21 34.60 -3.12 -22.28
CA ILE A 21 35.23 -1.80 -22.30
C ILE A 21 35.37 -1.37 -20.84
N ASP A 22 36.55 -1.62 -20.29
CA ASP A 22 37.03 -0.97 -19.08
C ASP A 22 37.45 0.47 -19.42
N TYR A 23 37.38 1.37 -18.42
CA TYR A 23 37.89 2.75 -18.36
C TYR A 23 36.94 3.91 -18.76
N TYR A 24 36.11 4.34 -17.79
CA TYR A 24 35.60 5.73 -17.76
C TYR A 24 35.43 6.23 -16.31
N PHE A 25 36.52 6.54 -15.61
CA PHE A 25 36.48 7.53 -14.52
C PHE A 25 37.79 8.30 -14.44
N HIS A 26 37.71 9.62 -14.69
CA HIS A 26 38.74 10.57 -14.29
C HIS A 26 38.77 10.67 -12.77
N GLN A 27 39.94 10.39 -12.19
CA GLN A 27 40.25 10.66 -10.79
C GLN A 27 40.42 12.17 -10.60
N VAL A 28 39.69 12.76 -9.65
CA VAL A 28 39.99 14.09 -9.11
C VAL A 28 40.50 13.90 -7.68
N ASN A 29 41.73 14.34 -7.47
CA ASN A 29 42.46 14.32 -6.20
C ASN A 29 41.79 15.19 -5.13
N LYS A 30 41.80 14.71 -3.89
CA LYS A 30 41.65 15.54 -2.67
C LYS A 30 42.70 15.12 -1.64
N GLU A 31 43.76 15.91 -1.58
CA GLU A 31 44.47 16.28 -0.35
C GLU A 31 44.10 17.77 -0.13
N GLN A 32 43.93 18.36 1.05
CA GLN A 32 44.63 18.19 2.30
C GLN A 32 43.83 18.88 3.44
N GLU A 33 44.16 18.52 4.67
CA GLU A 33 43.55 18.89 5.95
C GLU A 33 43.82 20.35 6.36
N SER A 34 42.99 20.90 7.26
CA SER A 34 43.52 21.54 8.47
C SER A 34 42.48 21.63 9.60
N HIS A 35 42.98 21.32 10.80
CA HIS A 35 42.30 21.29 12.09
C HIS A 35 42.07 22.69 12.67
N SER A 36 41.08 22.86 13.56
CA SER A 36 41.36 23.32 14.93
C SER A 36 40.13 23.17 15.85
N SER A 37 40.44 22.87 17.10
CA SER A 37 39.58 22.45 18.20
C SER A 37 39.45 23.57 19.25
N ILE A 38 38.70 23.31 20.34
CA ILE A 38 38.61 24.03 21.66
C ILE A 38 37.43 25.03 21.74
N SER A 39 36.59 25.17 22.79
CA SER A 39 36.12 24.42 23.98
C SER A 39 34.96 25.24 24.64
N PRO A 40 34.25 24.79 25.70
CA PRO A 40 32.92 25.30 26.09
C PRO A 40 32.90 26.22 27.34
N MET A 41 31.86 27.05 27.49
CA MET A 41 31.50 27.68 28.78
C MET A 41 29.98 27.75 29.04
N LYS A 42 29.59 27.30 30.25
CA LYS A 42 28.32 27.56 30.94
C LYS A 42 28.36 28.91 31.68
N ARG A 43 27.23 29.62 31.73
CA ARG A 43 26.45 30.01 32.94
C ARG A 43 25.56 31.23 32.67
N GLY A 44 24.40 31.27 33.31
CA GLY A 44 23.79 32.53 33.74
C GLY A 44 22.26 32.61 33.67
N SER A 45 21.58 32.25 34.75
CA SER A 45 20.20 32.67 35.05
C SER A 45 20.21 34.10 35.59
N LYS A 46 19.22 34.94 35.23
CA LYS A 46 18.62 35.97 36.12
C LYS A 46 17.29 36.52 35.57
N LYS A 47 16.42 36.85 36.54
CA LYS A 47 15.01 37.25 36.47
C LYS A 47 14.77 38.71 36.00
N GLY A 48 13.61 38.92 35.36
CA GLY A 48 12.69 40.08 35.49
C GLY A 48 13.15 41.44 34.98
N PRO A 49 12.25 42.33 34.53
CA PRO A 49 11.07 42.77 35.31
C PRO A 49 9.74 42.86 34.53
N LYS A 50 8.67 43.09 35.31
CA LYS A 50 7.26 43.33 34.94
C LYS A 50 7.06 44.78 34.49
N ASP A 51 6.03 45.04 33.67
CA ASP A 51 4.98 46.06 33.92
C ASP A 51 3.81 45.93 32.91
N ILE A 52 2.57 45.68 33.40
CA ILE A 52 1.40 46.59 33.46
C ILE A 52 0.59 46.62 32.14
N THR A 53 -0.35 45.68 31.98
CA THR A 53 -1.83 45.84 32.04
C THR A 53 -2.48 46.80 31.04
N ASN A 54 -3.37 46.26 30.21
CA ASN A 54 -4.66 46.89 29.94
C ASN A 54 -5.75 45.82 29.77
N ILE A 55 -6.72 45.83 30.68
CA ILE A 55 -7.92 44.98 30.66
C ILE A 55 -9.07 45.85 30.14
N GLN A 56 -9.72 45.42 29.06
CA GLN A 56 -11.14 45.73 28.85
C GLN A 56 -11.92 44.42 28.82
N ALA A 57 -13.07 44.50 29.46
CA ALA A 57 -13.81 43.42 30.10
C ALA A 57 -14.49 42.46 29.12
N LEU A 58 -14.42 41.17 29.43
CA LEU A 58 -15.44 40.19 29.08
C LEU A 58 -16.06 39.70 30.40
N GLY A 59 -17.39 39.70 30.49
CA GLY A 59 -18.17 39.49 31.71
C GLY A 59 -17.93 38.15 32.43
N PRO A 60 -18.53 37.99 33.62
CA PRO A 60 -18.25 36.87 34.51
C PRO A 60 -18.72 35.56 33.86
N LYS A 61 -17.76 34.71 33.47
CA LYS A 61 -18.05 33.29 33.28
C LYS A 61 -18.06 32.65 34.67
N ASP A 62 -19.24 32.24 35.09
CA ASP A 62 -19.47 31.38 36.25
C ASP A 62 -18.43 30.25 36.27
N GLN A 63 -17.62 30.21 37.33
CA GLN A 63 -16.82 29.05 37.66
C GLN A 63 -17.74 28.01 38.30
N THR A 64 -18.45 27.25 37.47
CA THR A 64 -19.12 26.03 37.89
C THR A 64 -18.05 25.04 38.33
N VAL A 65 -18.06 24.66 39.61
CA VAL A 65 -17.27 23.54 40.15
C VAL A 65 -17.57 22.31 39.28
N PRO A 66 -16.56 21.59 38.75
CA PRO A 66 -16.83 20.42 37.92
C PRO A 66 -17.61 19.39 38.74
N PRO A 67 -18.69 18.81 38.19
CA PRO A 67 -19.53 17.87 38.93
C PRO A 67 -18.72 16.68 39.45
N ASN A 68 -19.06 16.22 40.65
CA ASN A 68 -18.50 15.01 41.23
C ASN A 68 -19.38 13.81 40.85
N LYS A 69 -18.75 12.68 40.50
CA LYS A 69 -19.44 11.41 40.23
C LYS A 69 -19.32 10.48 41.43
N THR A 70 -20.40 9.80 41.79
CA THR A 70 -20.37 8.71 42.78
C THR A 70 -20.51 7.35 42.12
N ILE A 71 -19.57 6.44 42.41
CA ILE A 71 -19.60 5.03 41.98
C ILE A 71 -19.27 4.09 43.15
N TYR A 72 -19.60 2.81 43.02
CA TYR A 72 -19.35 1.78 44.02
C TYR A 72 -18.29 0.80 43.56
N ILE A 73 -17.34 0.47 44.44
CA ILE A 73 -16.19 -0.39 44.16
C ILE A 73 -16.19 -1.59 45.10
N THR A 74 -15.95 -2.79 44.57
CA THR A 74 -15.70 -3.99 45.38
C THR A 74 -14.40 -4.66 44.95
N LEU A 75 -13.61 -5.14 45.91
CA LEU A 75 -12.43 -5.96 45.64
C LEU A 75 -12.86 -7.43 45.57
N ALA A 76 -12.39 -8.21 44.59
CA ALA A 76 -12.73 -9.63 44.54
C ALA A 76 -12.23 -10.44 45.76
N VAL A 77 -11.16 -9.97 46.39
CA VAL A 77 -10.57 -10.59 47.59
C VAL A 77 -11.39 -10.26 48.85
N ASN A 78 -12.09 -9.12 48.85
CA ASN A 78 -12.92 -8.68 49.96
C ASN A 78 -14.21 -8.00 49.43
N PRO A 79 -15.37 -8.67 49.51
CA PRO A 79 -16.60 -8.22 48.85
C PRO A 79 -17.27 -7.00 49.51
N ARG A 80 -16.58 -6.25 50.38
CA ARG A 80 -17.07 -4.98 50.92
C ARG A 80 -17.26 -3.94 49.81
N LYS A 81 -18.45 -3.34 49.75
CA LYS A 81 -18.76 -2.21 48.85
C LYS A 81 -18.14 -0.93 49.41
N HIS A 82 -17.30 -0.27 48.62
CA HIS A 82 -16.69 1.02 48.92
C HIS A 82 -17.31 2.11 48.05
N LYS A 83 -17.74 3.21 48.65
CA LYS A 83 -18.25 4.39 47.92
C LYS A 83 -17.06 5.25 47.46
N LEU A 84 -17.02 5.59 46.18
CA LEU A 84 -16.01 6.46 45.58
C LEU A 84 -16.70 7.68 44.98
N THR A 85 -16.44 8.86 45.56
CA THR A 85 -16.93 10.15 45.05
C THR A 85 -15.74 11.04 44.71
N GLN A 86 -15.59 11.38 43.43
CA GLN A 86 -14.48 12.17 42.91
C GLN A 86 -14.94 13.03 41.73
N SER A 87 -14.13 14.02 41.35
CA SER A 87 -14.38 14.86 40.16
C SER A 87 -14.50 14.02 38.89
N GLU A 88 -15.47 14.37 38.05
CA GLU A 88 -15.75 13.70 36.78
C GLU A 88 -14.57 13.70 35.79
N GLU A 89 -13.66 14.66 35.91
CA GLU A 89 -12.48 14.77 35.04
C GLU A 89 -11.36 13.78 35.39
N LYS A 90 -11.37 13.20 36.60
CA LYS A 90 -10.33 12.26 37.01
C LYS A 90 -10.48 10.94 36.25
N SER A 91 -9.35 10.36 35.86
CA SER A 91 -9.33 8.99 35.36
C SER A 91 -9.73 8.01 36.47
N PHE A 92 -10.34 6.90 36.07
CA PHE A 92 -10.79 5.89 37.00
C PHE A 92 -9.66 5.33 37.88
N TYR A 93 -8.46 5.15 37.32
CA TYR A 93 -7.27 4.75 38.07
C TYR A 93 -6.87 5.78 39.14
N ALA A 94 -6.85 7.06 38.78
CA ALA A 94 -6.51 8.14 39.73
C ALA A 94 -7.55 8.19 40.87
N ALA A 95 -8.83 7.98 40.55
CA ALA A 95 -9.89 7.91 41.54
C ALA A 95 -9.75 6.68 42.46
N LEU A 96 -9.44 5.50 41.92
CA LEU A 96 -9.22 4.28 42.70
C LEU A 96 -8.08 4.42 43.72
N ASN A 97 -7.00 5.12 43.36
CA ASN A 97 -5.87 5.36 44.26
C ASN A 97 -6.20 6.28 45.46
N THR A 98 -7.38 6.91 45.48
CA THR A 98 -7.85 7.67 46.65
C THR A 98 -8.45 6.78 47.75
N LEU A 99 -8.86 5.55 47.41
CA LEU A 99 -9.38 4.59 48.37
C LEU A 99 -8.25 3.82 49.04
N LYS A 100 -8.12 3.99 50.36
CA LYS A 100 -7.10 3.32 51.18
C LYS A 100 -7.09 1.80 50.97
N ALA A 101 -8.27 1.17 51.02
CA ALA A 101 -8.41 -0.28 50.84
C ALA A 101 -7.93 -0.78 49.46
N VAL A 102 -8.15 0.01 48.40
CA VAL A 102 -7.68 -0.34 47.05
C VAL A 102 -6.18 -0.17 46.95
N LYS A 103 -5.63 0.90 47.55
CA LYS A 103 -4.18 1.16 47.57
C LYS A 103 -3.41 0.06 48.30
N GLU A 104 -3.87 -0.34 49.50
CA GLU A 104 -3.29 -1.44 50.27
C GLU A 104 -3.32 -2.77 49.49
N GLU A 105 -4.41 -3.03 48.75
CA GLU A 105 -4.51 -4.23 47.91
C GLU A 105 -3.58 -4.18 46.69
N ILE A 106 -3.41 -3.02 46.04
CA ILE A 106 -2.45 -2.84 44.93
C ILE A 106 -1.01 -3.14 45.42
N GLU A 107 -0.65 -2.66 46.62
CA GLU A 107 0.65 -2.93 47.25
C GLU A 107 0.81 -4.41 47.57
N THR A 108 -0.22 -5.06 48.11
CA THR A 108 -0.20 -6.50 48.47
C THR A 108 -0.12 -7.41 47.23
N GLN A 109 -0.72 -7.00 46.11
CA GLN A 109 -0.76 -7.77 44.87
C GLN A 109 0.32 -7.36 43.87
N GLN A 110 1.46 -6.82 44.34
CA GLN A 110 2.55 -6.34 43.50
C GLN A 110 3.01 -7.39 42.48
N GLY A 111 3.12 -6.98 41.21
CA GLY A 111 3.42 -7.88 40.08
C GLY A 111 2.23 -8.62 39.47
N LYS A 112 1.00 -8.40 40.00
CA LYS A 112 -0.26 -8.77 39.34
C LYS A 112 -0.87 -7.56 38.64
N GLU A 113 -1.59 -7.82 37.56
CA GLU A 113 -2.28 -6.79 36.77
C GLU A 113 -3.69 -6.55 37.35
N MET A 114 -4.05 -5.28 37.51
CA MET A 114 -5.37 -4.84 37.97
C MET A 114 -6.35 -4.82 36.79
N LEU A 115 -7.50 -5.47 36.95
CA LEU A 115 -8.60 -5.46 35.98
C LEU A 115 -9.88 -4.99 36.66
N ALA A 116 -10.62 -4.11 35.97
CA ALA A 116 -11.91 -3.61 36.41
C ALA A 116 -13.04 -4.18 35.55
N VAL A 117 -14.09 -4.67 36.18
CA VAL A 117 -15.27 -5.25 35.53
C VAL A 117 -16.53 -4.58 36.05
N GLY A 118 -17.34 -4.03 35.16
CA GLY A 118 -18.64 -3.49 35.49
C GLY A 118 -19.63 -4.58 35.90
N LYS A 119 -20.43 -4.30 36.95
CA LYS A 119 -21.43 -5.21 37.52
C LYS A 119 -22.84 -4.67 37.39
N GLU A 120 -23.02 -3.40 37.70
CA GLU A 120 -24.32 -2.71 37.64
C GLU A 120 -24.11 -1.33 37.01
N GLY A 121 -25.03 -0.90 36.14
CA GLY A 121 -24.96 0.39 35.44
C GLY A 121 -23.95 0.46 34.29
N ILE A 122 -22.82 -0.25 34.38
CA ILE A 122 -21.82 -0.36 33.32
C ILE A 122 -21.42 -1.82 33.11
N GLU A 123 -21.27 -2.23 31.85
CA GLU A 123 -20.94 -3.62 31.49
C GLU A 123 -19.49 -3.79 31.01
N GLY A 124 -19.00 -5.02 31.11
CA GLY A 124 -17.73 -5.44 30.52
C GLY A 124 -16.49 -5.01 31.31
N TYR A 125 -15.33 -5.23 30.70
CA TYR A 125 -14.04 -4.83 31.23
C TYR A 125 -13.77 -3.37 30.93
N ILE A 126 -13.45 -2.60 31.97
CA ILE A 126 -13.35 -1.13 31.91
C ILE A 126 -11.88 -0.72 31.77
N ASN A 127 -11.62 0.31 30.97
CA ASN A 127 -10.30 0.91 30.86
C ASN A 127 -10.02 1.75 32.12
N LEU A 128 -8.89 1.50 32.79
CA LEU A 128 -8.49 2.24 33.99
C LEU A 128 -8.19 3.73 33.69
N GLY A 129 -7.85 4.08 32.45
CA GLY A 129 -7.68 5.46 32.00
C GLY A 129 -9.00 6.21 31.75
N MET A 130 -10.15 5.53 31.74
CA MET A 130 -11.44 6.15 31.42
C MET A 130 -11.82 7.25 32.42
N PRO A 131 -12.24 8.44 31.97
CA PRO A 131 -12.75 9.50 32.84
C PRO A 131 -14.00 9.08 33.62
N LEU A 132 -14.18 9.62 34.83
CA LEU A 132 -15.37 9.37 35.64
C LEU A 132 -16.67 9.92 35.04
N SER A 133 -16.58 10.95 34.17
CA SER A 133 -17.72 11.47 33.41
C SER A 133 -18.43 10.38 32.57
N CYS A 134 -17.69 9.37 32.08
CA CYS A 134 -18.24 8.27 31.28
C CYS A 134 -19.05 7.25 32.10
N PHE A 135 -18.94 7.27 33.43
CA PHE A 135 -19.61 6.30 34.29
C PHE A 135 -21.04 6.76 34.61
N PRO A 136 -22.04 5.87 34.56
CA PRO A 136 -23.36 6.18 35.08
C PRO A 136 -23.32 6.43 36.59
N GLU A 137 -24.21 7.30 37.08
CA GLU A 137 -24.32 7.59 38.51
C GLU A 137 -24.66 6.31 39.28
N SER A 138 -24.00 6.12 40.43
CA SER A 138 -24.21 4.96 41.30
C SER A 138 -23.93 3.59 40.66
N CYS A 139 -23.14 3.52 39.57
CA CYS A 139 -22.73 2.24 38.99
C CYS A 139 -21.79 1.44 39.92
N HIS A 140 -21.72 0.13 39.70
CA HIS A 140 -20.89 -0.78 40.50
C HIS A 140 -19.80 -1.43 39.64
N VAL A 141 -18.54 -1.31 40.08
CA VAL A 141 -17.38 -1.92 39.46
C VAL A 141 -16.66 -2.86 40.44
N GLN A 142 -16.33 -4.06 39.97
CA GLN A 142 -15.50 -5.02 40.68
C GLN A 142 -14.06 -4.95 40.20
N ILE A 143 -13.11 -4.89 41.12
CA ILE A 143 -11.68 -4.93 40.87
C ILE A 143 -11.14 -6.33 41.15
N THR A 144 -10.31 -6.82 40.23
CA THR A 144 -9.67 -8.14 40.33
C THR A 144 -8.18 -8.02 39.99
N PHE A 145 -7.34 -8.87 40.58
CA PHE A 145 -5.90 -8.91 40.32
C PHE A 145 -5.51 -10.25 39.72
N VAL A 146 -4.83 -10.21 38.57
CA VAL A 146 -4.51 -11.40 37.79
C VAL A 146 -3.00 -11.53 37.60
N ARG A 147 -2.47 -12.74 37.78
CA ARG A 147 -1.03 -13.02 37.64
C ARG A 147 -0.58 -12.81 36.19
N SER A 148 0.38 -11.91 35.98
CA SER A 148 1.02 -11.70 34.68
C SER A 148 1.96 -12.88 34.36
N ARG A 149 1.86 -13.45 33.15
CA ARG A 149 2.70 -14.58 32.68
C ARG A 149 3.85 -14.15 31.75
N SER A 150 4.01 -12.86 31.45
CA SER A 150 5.02 -12.38 30.50
C SER A 150 6.19 -11.69 31.19
N LYS A 151 7.42 -12.22 31.03
CA LYS A 151 8.68 -11.50 31.27
C LYS A 151 8.98 -10.50 30.13
N GLN A 152 8.00 -9.73 29.68
CA GLN A 152 8.26 -8.59 28.80
C GLN A 152 8.31 -7.34 29.65
N LYS A 153 9.52 -6.77 29.75
CA LYS A 153 9.75 -5.38 30.16
C LYS A 153 9.21 -4.48 29.03
N GLU A 154 7.90 -4.32 28.96
CA GLU A 154 7.31 -3.10 28.43
C GLU A 154 6.74 -2.37 29.64
N GLY A 155 7.08 -1.08 29.78
CA GLY A 155 6.84 -0.31 31.00
C GLY A 155 5.41 -0.44 31.52
N ASN A 156 5.25 -0.28 32.84
CA ASN A 156 3.97 -0.12 33.53
C ASN A 156 3.21 1.11 32.98
N GLN A 157 2.73 1.07 31.74
CA GLN A 157 1.68 1.94 31.26
C GLN A 157 0.37 1.31 31.69
N VAL A 158 -0.11 1.76 32.85
CA VAL A 158 -1.53 1.66 33.21
C VAL A 158 -2.30 2.14 31.99
N SER A 159 -3.01 1.21 31.33
CA SER A 159 -3.39 1.26 29.91
C SER A 159 -3.78 2.66 29.38
N GLY A 160 -3.22 3.08 28.24
CA GLY A 160 -3.36 4.42 27.64
C GLY A 160 -4.82 4.91 27.53
N ARG A 161 -5.10 6.22 27.64
CA ARG A 161 -4.50 7.40 27.00
C ARG A 161 -4.55 8.65 27.93
N HIS A 162 -3.67 9.64 27.76
CA HIS A 162 -3.77 10.97 28.38
C HIS A 162 -3.48 12.10 27.37
N GLU A 163 -4.51 12.89 27.05
CA GLU A 163 -4.43 14.29 26.58
C GLU A 163 -5.71 15.01 27.03
N LYS A 164 -5.61 16.30 27.35
CA LYS A 164 -6.53 17.02 28.24
C LYS A 164 -7.71 17.67 27.48
N ALA A 165 -8.91 17.44 28.04
CA ALA A 165 -10.15 18.22 27.98
C ALA A 165 -10.82 18.50 26.62
N SER A 166 -11.52 17.50 26.07
CA SER A 166 -12.88 17.75 25.57
C SER A 166 -13.88 17.03 26.50
N ALA A 167 -15.04 17.66 26.74
CA ALA A 167 -16.07 17.16 27.67
C ALA A 167 -16.91 16.01 27.07
N ASP A 168 -16.84 15.82 25.75
CA ASP A 168 -17.73 14.91 25.03
C ASP A 168 -17.02 13.58 24.71
N CYS A 169 -17.07 12.68 25.69
CA CYS A 169 -16.65 11.29 25.52
C CYS A 169 -17.82 10.42 25.03
N VAL A 170 -17.53 9.54 24.08
CA VAL A 170 -18.41 8.45 23.65
C VAL A 170 -17.92 7.13 24.22
N LYS A 171 -18.84 6.30 24.73
CA LYS A 171 -18.57 4.94 25.20
C LYS A 171 -19.28 3.91 24.34
N PHE A 172 -18.55 2.87 23.96
CA PHE A 172 -19.09 1.76 23.18
C PHE A 172 -18.40 0.45 23.56
N TYR A 173 -18.94 -0.67 23.11
CA TYR A 173 -18.52 -1.99 23.54
C TYR A 173 -17.98 -2.81 22.39
N ILE A 174 -16.89 -3.53 22.65
CA ILE A 174 -16.28 -4.47 21.70
C ILE A 174 -16.24 -5.87 22.31
N HIS A 175 -16.67 -6.88 21.57
CA HIS A 175 -16.42 -8.28 21.94
C HIS A 175 -14.92 -8.58 21.92
N ALA A 176 -14.39 -9.14 23.02
CA ALA A 176 -12.97 -9.49 23.14
C ALA A 176 -12.54 -10.66 22.23
N ILE A 177 -13.51 -11.31 21.58
CA ILE A 177 -13.34 -12.29 20.52
C ILE A 177 -13.88 -11.68 19.23
N GLY A 178 -13.06 -11.59 18.18
CA GLY A 178 -13.54 -11.19 16.85
C GLY A 178 -14.34 -12.30 16.18
N LYS A 179 -15.18 -11.96 15.18
CA LYS A 179 -16.18 -12.82 14.51
C LYS A 179 -15.71 -14.24 14.11
N ARG A 180 -14.41 -14.45 13.85
CA ARG A 180 -13.81 -15.75 13.50
C ARG A 180 -13.03 -16.43 14.64
N LYS A 181 -13.40 -16.15 15.89
CA LYS A 181 -12.64 -16.56 17.09
C LYS A 181 -11.20 -16.02 17.12
N LYS A 182 -10.90 -14.95 16.38
CA LYS A 182 -9.57 -14.31 16.37
C LYS A 182 -9.38 -13.56 17.69
N ARG A 183 -8.22 -13.74 18.32
CA ARG A 183 -7.83 -12.94 19.49
C ARG A 183 -7.50 -11.52 19.04
N ILE A 184 -8.22 -10.55 19.60
CA ILE A 184 -8.01 -9.11 19.32
C ILE A 184 -7.45 -8.34 20.52
N VAL A 185 -7.37 -9.00 21.68
CA VAL A 185 -6.92 -8.41 22.95
C VAL A 185 -5.51 -8.90 23.31
N LYS A 186 -4.68 -8.03 23.90
CA LYS A 186 -3.32 -8.39 24.32
C LYS A 186 -3.31 -9.53 25.34
N ARG A 187 -4.27 -9.52 26.27
CA ARG A 187 -4.35 -10.46 27.39
C ARG A 187 -5.22 -11.67 27.06
N ARG A 188 -4.67 -12.88 27.24
CA ARG A 188 -5.40 -14.14 26.98
C ARG A 188 -6.60 -14.34 27.91
N GLN A 189 -6.56 -13.81 29.13
CA GLN A 189 -7.65 -13.95 30.11
C GLN A 189 -8.93 -13.22 29.69
N LEU A 190 -8.79 -12.16 28.89
CA LEU A 190 -9.91 -11.41 28.32
C LEU A 190 -10.44 -12.07 27.05
N HIS A 191 -9.67 -12.96 26.42
CA HIS A 191 -10.09 -13.69 25.22
C HIS A 191 -10.98 -14.90 25.58
N LYS A 192 -12.19 -14.61 26.04
CA LYS A 192 -13.23 -15.60 26.40
C LYS A 192 -14.55 -15.23 25.73
N GLU A 193 -15.34 -16.24 25.39
CA GLU A 193 -16.66 -16.05 24.77
C GLU A 193 -17.57 -15.27 25.72
N GLY A 194 -18.35 -14.32 25.19
CA GLY A 194 -19.17 -13.40 25.98
C GLY A 194 -18.42 -12.26 26.67
N CYS A 195 -17.08 -12.21 26.62
CA CYS A 195 -16.31 -11.11 27.20
C CYS A 195 -16.44 -9.84 26.35
N LYS A 196 -16.82 -8.72 26.99
CA LYS A 196 -16.97 -7.39 26.38
C LYS A 196 -15.96 -6.41 26.97
N LEU A 197 -15.41 -5.52 26.15
CA LEU A 197 -14.57 -4.40 26.56
C LEU A 197 -15.34 -3.10 26.40
N CYS A 198 -15.42 -2.30 27.46
CA CYS A 198 -15.93 -0.94 27.41
C CYS A 198 -14.82 -0.01 26.94
N VAL A 199 -14.95 0.52 25.71
CA VAL A 199 -14.00 1.46 25.09
C VAL A 199 -14.57 2.87 25.22
N TYR A 200 -13.70 3.84 25.50
CA TYR A 200 -14.06 5.25 25.49
C TYR A 200 -13.20 5.98 24.45
N ALA A 201 -13.78 7.00 23.83
CA ALA A 201 -13.13 7.86 22.85
C ALA A 201 -13.73 9.27 22.92
N PHE A 202 -13.03 10.26 22.40
CA PHE A 202 -13.56 11.62 22.30
C PHE A 202 -14.36 11.77 21.00
N ARG A 203 -15.38 12.63 21.01
CA ARG A 203 -16.12 12.99 19.80
C ARG A 203 -15.16 13.55 18.73
N GLY A 204 -15.32 13.13 17.48
CA GLY A 204 -14.45 13.45 16.34
C GLY A 204 -13.32 12.44 16.11
N GLU A 205 -13.10 11.49 17.01
CA GLU A 205 -12.08 10.46 16.82
C GLU A 205 -12.53 9.33 15.89
N THR A 206 -11.58 8.71 15.20
CA THR A 206 -11.87 7.51 14.42
C THR A 206 -11.99 6.27 15.32
N ILE A 207 -12.77 5.29 14.87
CA ILE A 207 -12.88 3.98 15.51
C ILE A 207 -11.50 3.32 15.68
N LYS A 208 -10.64 3.44 14.67
CA LYS A 208 -9.28 2.90 14.67
C LYS A 208 -8.44 3.53 15.77
N ASP A 209 -8.45 4.86 15.86
CA ASP A 209 -7.74 5.61 16.89
C ASP A 209 -8.20 5.21 18.28
N ALA A 210 -9.51 5.14 18.51
CA ALA A 210 -10.10 4.75 19.79
C ALA A 210 -9.56 3.39 20.27
N LEU A 211 -9.58 2.36 19.43
CA LEU A 211 -9.12 1.03 19.79
C LEU A 211 -7.59 0.96 19.96
N CYS A 212 -6.82 1.67 19.13
CA CYS A 212 -5.37 1.70 19.25
C CYS A 212 -4.92 2.38 20.55
N LYS A 213 -5.55 3.51 20.89
CA LYS A 213 -5.18 4.31 22.05
C LYS A 213 -5.71 3.75 23.38
N ASP A 214 -6.74 2.91 23.37
CA ASP A 214 -7.23 2.17 24.55
C ASP A 214 -6.17 1.24 25.16
N GLY A 215 -5.22 0.77 24.33
CA GLY A 215 -4.04 0.04 24.78
C GLY A 215 -4.27 -1.42 25.19
N ARG A 216 -5.52 -1.88 25.38
CA ARG A 216 -5.86 -3.29 25.70
C ARG A 216 -5.94 -4.19 24.47
N PHE A 217 -6.15 -3.61 23.28
CA PHE A 217 -6.20 -4.32 22.02
C PHE A 217 -4.80 -4.61 21.44
N LEU A 218 -4.69 -5.64 20.59
CA LEU A 218 -3.45 -6.00 19.91
C LEU A 218 -3.08 -4.95 18.86
N SER A 219 -1.78 -4.70 18.70
CA SER A 219 -1.24 -3.68 17.78
C SER A 219 -1.49 -3.98 16.29
N PHE A 220 -1.99 -5.16 15.92
CA PHE A 220 -2.35 -5.42 14.52
C PHE A 220 -3.52 -4.53 14.06
N LEU A 221 -4.38 -4.04 14.97
CA LEU A 221 -5.47 -3.13 14.62
C LEU A 221 -4.97 -1.77 14.10
N GLU A 222 -3.72 -1.42 14.35
CA GLU A 222 -3.09 -0.23 13.78
C GLU A 222 -2.68 -0.44 12.32
N LYS A 223 -2.33 -1.69 11.95
CA LYS A 223 -1.64 -2.03 10.70
C LYS A 223 -2.51 -2.73 9.67
N GLU A 224 -3.51 -3.49 10.11
CA GLU A 224 -4.40 -4.26 9.24
C GLU A 224 -5.69 -3.48 8.97
N ASP A 225 -6.34 -3.78 7.84
CA ASP A 225 -7.70 -3.32 7.55
C ASP A 225 -8.72 -4.19 8.30
N TRP A 226 -9.60 -3.54 9.03
CA TRP A 226 -10.67 -4.18 9.78
C TRP A 226 -11.85 -3.23 9.90
N ARG A 227 -12.99 -3.81 10.24
CA ARG A 227 -14.26 -3.12 10.37
C ARG A 227 -15.02 -3.64 11.58
N LEU A 228 -15.90 -2.79 12.11
CA LEU A 228 -16.85 -3.17 13.14
C LEU A 228 -18.11 -3.73 12.51
N ILE A 229 -18.64 -4.78 13.11
CA ILE A 229 -19.91 -5.40 12.70
C ILE A 229 -20.87 -5.33 13.87
N ARG A 230 -22.07 -4.82 13.61
CA ARG A 230 -23.21 -4.86 14.51
C ARG A 230 -24.29 -5.71 13.86
N ASN A 231 -24.62 -6.85 14.47
CA ASN A 231 -25.58 -7.83 13.94
C ASN A 231 -25.20 -8.35 12.52
N LEU A 232 -26.17 -8.87 11.75
CA LEU A 232 -25.90 -9.51 10.45
C LEU A 232 -25.61 -8.51 9.30
N ASP A 233 -25.99 -7.23 9.43
CA ASP A 233 -26.07 -6.31 8.27
C ASP A 233 -25.45 -4.91 8.45
N SER A 234 -25.02 -4.49 9.65
CA SER A 234 -24.39 -3.17 9.85
C SER A 234 -22.87 -3.29 9.91
N ILE A 235 -22.18 -2.83 8.87
CA ILE A 235 -20.72 -2.80 8.76
C ILE A 235 -20.25 -1.35 8.88
N LEU A 236 -19.37 -1.06 9.83
CA LEU A 236 -18.71 0.25 9.96
C LEU A 236 -17.21 0.11 9.72
N GLU A 237 -16.69 0.88 8.78
CA GLU A 237 -15.24 0.92 8.50
C GLU A 237 -14.48 1.51 9.69
N SER A 238 -13.27 1.01 9.97
CA SER A 238 -12.47 1.48 11.12
C SER A 238 -12.03 2.95 11.01
N THR A 239 -12.10 3.55 9.82
CA THR A 239 -11.84 4.97 9.57
C THR A 239 -13.02 5.88 9.91
N GLN A 240 -14.21 5.34 10.17
CA GLN A 240 -15.39 6.14 10.52
C GLN A 240 -15.27 6.72 11.94
N SER A 241 -16.02 7.80 12.18
CA SER A 241 -16.09 8.49 13.46
C SER A 241 -16.77 7.66 14.56
N VAL A 242 -16.38 7.87 15.81
CA VAL A 242 -16.99 7.25 17.00
C VAL A 242 -18.28 7.92 17.46
N ASP A 243 -18.63 9.07 16.90
CA ASP A 243 -19.69 9.98 17.36
C ASP A 243 -21.05 9.31 17.59
N ASP A 244 -21.40 8.36 16.72
CA ASP A 244 -22.68 7.67 16.74
C ASP A 244 -22.61 6.28 17.40
N LEU A 245 -21.56 5.99 18.17
CA LEU A 245 -21.34 4.64 18.73
C LEU A 245 -21.82 4.47 20.17
N GLU A 246 -22.34 5.53 20.79
CA GLU A 246 -22.74 5.53 22.21
C GLU A 246 -23.63 4.32 22.56
N GLY A 247 -23.18 3.55 23.56
CA GLY A 247 -23.89 2.39 24.10
C GLY A 247 -23.96 1.16 23.19
N LYS A 248 -23.42 1.22 21.96
CA LYS A 248 -23.53 0.13 20.98
C LYS A 248 -22.44 -0.93 21.17
N LEU A 249 -22.74 -2.18 20.80
CA LEU A 249 -21.85 -3.33 20.89
C LEU A 249 -21.47 -3.85 19.50
N PHE A 250 -20.19 -4.13 19.30
CA PHE A 250 -19.65 -4.55 18.01
C PHE A 250 -18.69 -5.74 18.13
N GLU A 251 -18.57 -6.47 17.02
CA GLU A 251 -17.51 -7.44 16.78
C GLU A 251 -16.49 -6.86 15.79
N VAL A 252 -15.20 -7.10 16.05
CA VAL A 252 -14.15 -6.75 15.09
C VAL A 252 -14.02 -7.86 14.04
N GLU A 253 -14.27 -7.51 12.77
CA GLU A 253 -13.94 -8.35 11.61
C GLU A 253 -12.70 -7.78 10.94
N VAL A 254 -11.61 -8.53 11.03
CA VAL A 254 -10.39 -8.22 10.29
C VAL A 254 -10.62 -8.64 8.85
N GLU A 255 -10.52 -7.68 7.93
CA GLU A 255 -10.55 -7.96 6.52
C GLU A 255 -9.33 -8.83 6.20
N LYS A 256 -9.53 -9.89 5.41
CA LYS A 256 -8.37 -10.62 4.89
C LYS A 256 -7.74 -9.73 3.83
N GLY A 257 -6.89 -8.80 4.26
CA GLY A 257 -5.70 -8.50 3.49
C GLY A 257 -5.00 -9.85 3.27
N MET A 258 -4.82 -10.23 2.02
CA MET A 258 -3.87 -11.29 1.67
C MET A 258 -2.49 -10.78 2.06
N SER A 259 -2.15 -10.87 3.35
CA SER A 259 -0.80 -10.66 3.82
C SER A 259 0.06 -11.77 3.20
N SER A 260 0.92 -11.37 2.28
CA SER A 260 1.75 -12.16 1.37
C SER A 260 2.83 -13.04 2.03
N ARG A 261 2.68 -13.43 3.31
CA ARG A 261 3.74 -14.14 4.05
C ARG A 261 3.33 -15.42 4.79
N ALA A 262 2.13 -15.95 4.57
CA ALA A 262 1.69 -17.21 5.17
C ALA A 262 1.16 -18.22 4.14
N VAL A 263 1.80 -18.33 2.98
CA VAL A 263 1.48 -19.39 2.01
C VAL A 263 2.14 -20.73 2.39
N ALA A 264 3.14 -20.75 3.27
CA ALA A 264 3.89 -21.98 3.54
C ALA A 264 3.49 -22.79 4.78
N ALA A 265 2.70 -22.27 5.73
CA ALA A 265 2.38 -23.04 6.94
C ALA A 265 0.93 -22.89 7.39
N GLN A 266 0.23 -24.02 7.36
CA GLN A 266 -1.03 -24.31 8.06
C GLN A 266 -2.33 -23.91 7.36
N LYS A 267 -2.57 -24.59 6.23
CA LYS A 267 -3.89 -25.16 5.90
C LYS A 267 -4.22 -26.32 6.86
N SER A 268 -4.76 -25.99 8.03
CA SER A 268 -5.64 -26.80 8.90
C SER A 268 -5.90 -25.93 10.13
N GLU A 269 -7.10 -25.44 10.45
CA GLU A 269 -8.41 -26.07 10.47
C GLU A 269 -9.54 -25.01 10.31
N SER A 270 -10.75 -25.52 10.04
CA SER A 270 -12.05 -24.82 10.07
C SER A 270 -12.43 -23.96 8.84
N GLU A 271 -12.62 -24.62 7.69
CA GLU A 271 -13.65 -24.22 6.73
C GLU A 271 -15.03 -24.59 7.29
N LYS A 272 -15.74 -23.67 7.94
CA LYS A 272 -17.21 -23.62 7.83
C LYS A 272 -17.50 -22.73 6.63
N GLY A 273 -17.52 -23.32 5.45
CA GLY A 273 -17.98 -22.64 4.25
C GLY A 273 -19.46 -22.32 4.38
N ASN A 274 -19.85 -21.08 4.09
CA ASN A 274 -21.22 -20.79 3.68
C ASN A 274 -21.47 -21.62 2.42
N THR A 275 -22.09 -22.77 2.61
CA THR A 275 -22.52 -23.62 1.50
C THR A 275 -23.80 -22.96 1.01
N SER A 276 -23.71 -22.08 0.01
CA SER A 276 -24.92 -21.63 -0.68
C SER A 276 -25.45 -22.83 -1.45
N VAL A 277 -26.44 -23.49 -0.87
CA VAL A 277 -27.17 -24.56 -1.56
C VAL A 277 -27.86 -23.91 -2.77
N LEU A 278 -27.68 -24.50 -3.95
CA LEU A 278 -28.43 -24.08 -5.14
C LEU A 278 -29.91 -24.11 -4.81
N ARG A 279 -30.61 -22.99 -5.04
CA ARG A 279 -32.05 -22.86 -4.81
C ARG A 279 -32.80 -23.98 -5.52
N GLU A 280 -33.69 -24.68 -4.80
CA GLU A 280 -34.40 -25.86 -5.30
C GLU A 280 -35.24 -25.52 -6.54
N GLU A 281 -35.73 -24.28 -6.63
CA GLU A 281 -36.48 -23.78 -7.78
C GLU A 281 -35.63 -23.75 -9.06
N ILE A 282 -34.32 -23.47 -8.95
CA ILE A 282 -33.39 -23.49 -10.09
C ILE A 282 -33.10 -24.94 -10.49
N VAL A 283 -32.91 -25.84 -9.52
CA VAL A 283 -32.65 -27.26 -9.79
C VAL A 283 -33.85 -27.93 -10.47
N ALA A 284 -35.07 -27.53 -10.12
CA ALA A 284 -36.30 -28.00 -10.75
C ALA A 284 -36.42 -27.57 -12.22
N GLN A 285 -35.96 -26.36 -12.57
CA GLN A 285 -35.95 -25.86 -13.96
C GLN A 285 -34.92 -26.56 -14.85
N TYR A 286 -33.89 -27.17 -14.27
CA TYR A 286 -32.83 -27.86 -15.01
C TYR A 286 -32.58 -29.28 -14.48
N PRO A 287 -33.44 -30.27 -14.82
CA PRO A 287 -33.30 -31.65 -14.36
C PRO A 287 -31.97 -32.32 -14.73
N SER A 288 -31.33 -31.83 -15.80
CA SER A 288 -29.97 -32.25 -16.20
C SER A 288 -28.92 -31.87 -15.16
N LEU A 289 -29.00 -30.66 -14.57
CA LEU A 289 -28.10 -30.23 -13.49
C LEU A 289 -28.25 -31.12 -12.25
N LYS A 290 -29.48 -31.50 -11.91
CA LYS A 290 -29.73 -32.48 -10.84
C LYS A 290 -28.99 -33.78 -11.15
N ARG A 291 -29.24 -34.37 -12.32
CA ARG A 291 -28.62 -35.64 -12.74
C ARG A 291 -27.09 -35.60 -12.73
N GLU A 292 -26.49 -34.53 -13.25
CA GLU A 292 -25.02 -34.36 -13.26
C GLU A 292 -24.46 -34.12 -11.85
N SER A 293 -25.15 -33.34 -11.00
CA SER A 293 -24.75 -33.15 -9.60
C SER A 293 -24.78 -34.47 -8.81
N GLU A 294 -25.73 -35.34 -9.11
CA GLU A 294 -25.85 -36.67 -8.50
C GLU A 294 -24.72 -37.59 -8.95
N LYS A 295 -24.36 -37.60 -10.24
CA LYS A 295 -23.18 -38.32 -10.75
C LYS A 295 -21.89 -37.85 -10.11
N ILE A 296 -21.70 -36.53 -9.98
CA ILE A 296 -20.54 -35.93 -9.31
C ILE A 296 -20.50 -36.39 -7.84
N ARG A 297 -21.64 -36.37 -7.14
CA ARG A 297 -21.77 -36.82 -5.75
C ARG A 297 -21.51 -38.32 -5.59
N GLU A 298 -21.95 -39.14 -6.54
CA GLU A 298 -21.66 -40.58 -6.55
C GLU A 298 -20.18 -40.87 -6.80
N ASN A 299 -19.56 -40.18 -7.76
CA ASN A 299 -18.12 -40.28 -7.99
C ASN A 299 -17.33 -39.86 -6.75
N PHE A 300 -17.75 -38.80 -6.06
CA PHE A 300 -17.15 -38.42 -4.77
C PHE A 300 -17.32 -39.51 -3.70
N LYS A 301 -18.50 -40.15 -3.60
CA LYS A 301 -18.71 -41.26 -2.68
C LYS A 301 -17.81 -42.47 -3.01
N LYS A 302 -17.57 -42.76 -4.30
CA LYS A 302 -16.68 -43.84 -4.75
C LYS A 302 -15.21 -43.53 -4.40
N GLU A 303 -14.72 -42.32 -4.68
CA GLU A 303 -13.34 -41.91 -4.32
C GLU A 303 -13.12 -41.77 -2.81
N MET A 304 -14.17 -41.45 -2.03
CA MET A 304 -14.10 -41.45 -0.57
C MET A 304 -13.88 -42.85 0.03
N LYS A 305 -14.27 -43.92 -0.65
CA LYS A 305 -14.03 -45.30 -0.19
C LYS A 305 -12.56 -45.72 -0.34
N SER A 306 -11.79 -45.08 -1.23
CA SER A 306 -10.38 -45.41 -1.50
C SER A 306 -9.37 -44.51 -0.76
N LYS A 307 -9.80 -43.43 -0.08
CA LYS A 307 -8.92 -42.48 0.64
C LYS A 307 -9.44 -42.15 2.04
N LYS A 308 -8.52 -42.09 3.02
CA LYS A 308 -8.78 -42.01 4.48
C LYS A 308 -9.48 -40.73 5.02
N SER A 309 -9.82 -39.71 4.22
CA SER A 309 -10.48 -38.49 4.76
C SER A 309 -11.25 -37.65 3.72
N LYS A 310 -12.46 -37.18 4.09
CA LYS A 310 -13.28 -36.27 3.28
C LYS A 310 -12.60 -34.92 3.01
N THR A 311 -11.86 -34.43 4.00
CA THR A 311 -11.19 -33.11 3.96
C THR A 311 -10.00 -33.11 3.02
N SER A 312 -9.28 -34.24 2.90
CA SER A 312 -8.14 -34.34 1.99
C SER A 312 -8.57 -34.39 0.53
N LEU A 313 -9.70 -35.05 0.22
CA LEU A 313 -10.28 -35.09 -1.12
C LEU A 313 -10.79 -33.71 -1.57
N PHE A 314 -11.53 -33.00 -0.72
CA PHE A 314 -12.01 -31.64 -1.04
C PHE A 314 -10.85 -30.67 -1.27
N LYS A 315 -9.80 -30.72 -0.42
CA LYS A 315 -8.59 -29.92 -0.59
C LYS A 315 -7.87 -30.23 -1.91
N LEU A 316 -7.80 -31.50 -2.29
CA LEU A 316 -7.22 -31.94 -3.56
C LEU A 316 -8.01 -31.40 -4.76
N LEU A 317 -9.34 -31.49 -4.73
CA LEU A 317 -10.20 -31.00 -5.80
C LEU A 317 -10.17 -29.47 -5.91
N LYS A 318 -10.20 -28.78 -4.78
CA LYS A 318 -10.04 -27.32 -4.73
C LYS A 318 -8.69 -26.87 -5.29
N VAL A 319 -7.62 -27.64 -5.06
CA VAL A 319 -6.30 -27.38 -5.65
C VAL A 319 -6.26 -27.71 -7.15
N LYS A 320 -6.90 -28.79 -7.59
CA LYS A 320 -6.84 -29.27 -8.99
C LYS A 320 -7.81 -28.58 -9.94
N PHE A 321 -9.01 -28.26 -9.47
CA PHE A 321 -10.14 -27.78 -10.27
C PHE A 321 -10.74 -26.48 -9.74
N GLY A 322 -10.41 -26.11 -8.49
CA GLY A 322 -10.86 -24.85 -7.93
C GLY A 322 -10.09 -23.68 -8.54
N LYS A 323 -10.81 -22.65 -8.94
CA LYS A 323 -10.21 -21.36 -9.26
C LYS A 323 -9.71 -20.72 -7.96
N MET A 324 -8.45 -21.00 -7.61
CA MET A 324 -7.85 -20.63 -6.32
C MET A 324 -7.57 -19.13 -6.21
N THR A 325 -7.32 -18.47 -7.35
CA THR A 325 -7.09 -17.04 -7.47
C THR A 325 -8.33 -16.38 -8.08
N ARG A 326 -8.92 -15.42 -7.34
CA ARG A 326 -9.97 -14.55 -7.88
C ARG A 326 -9.29 -13.52 -8.79
N ASN A 327 -9.12 -13.84 -10.06
CA ASN A 327 -8.55 -12.96 -11.09
C ASN A 327 -9.65 -12.29 -11.95
N SER A 328 -10.80 -11.97 -11.34
CA SER A 328 -11.85 -11.22 -12.04
C SER A 328 -11.45 -9.76 -12.15
N THR A 329 -11.26 -9.27 -13.37
CA THR A 329 -11.00 -7.86 -13.65
C THR A 329 -12.31 -7.14 -13.91
N PRO A 330 -12.60 -6.01 -13.24
CA PRO A 330 -13.79 -5.21 -13.53
C PRO A 330 -13.84 -4.75 -14.99
N ILE A 331 -15.02 -4.76 -15.63
CA ILE A 331 -15.15 -4.38 -17.05
C ILE A 331 -14.66 -2.95 -17.34
N ARG A 332 -14.83 -2.04 -16.38
CA ARG A 332 -14.31 -0.67 -16.47
C ARG A 332 -12.81 -0.61 -16.74
N VAL A 333 -12.05 -1.58 -16.22
CA VAL A 333 -10.61 -1.69 -16.44
C VAL A 333 -10.31 -2.01 -17.88
N HIS A 334 -10.98 -3.01 -18.45
CA HIS A 334 -10.84 -3.34 -19.87
C HIS A 334 -11.19 -2.14 -20.77
N ASN A 335 -12.21 -1.37 -20.42
CA ASN A 335 -12.62 -0.19 -21.18
C ASN A 335 -11.52 0.88 -21.21
N PHE A 336 -10.96 1.28 -20.06
CA PHE A 336 -9.90 2.29 -20.07
C PHE A 336 -8.60 1.75 -20.66
N LEU A 337 -8.24 0.48 -20.44
CA LEU A 337 -7.05 -0.12 -21.04
C LEU A 337 -7.15 -0.13 -22.56
N SER A 338 -8.34 -0.42 -23.10
CA SER A 338 -8.59 -0.35 -24.54
C SER A 338 -8.48 1.07 -25.08
N LEU A 339 -8.97 2.07 -24.34
CA LEU A 339 -8.89 3.48 -24.74
C LEU A 339 -7.45 3.99 -24.71
N VAL A 340 -6.74 3.80 -23.61
CA VAL A 340 -5.36 4.24 -23.41
C VAL A 340 -4.40 3.48 -24.33
N GLY A 341 -4.66 2.19 -24.57
CA GLY A 341 -3.86 1.35 -25.45
C GLY A 341 -3.79 1.87 -26.89
N ASN A 342 -4.75 2.67 -27.35
CA ASN A 342 -4.68 3.31 -28.67
C ASN A 342 -3.58 4.38 -28.74
N SER A 343 -3.27 5.03 -27.61
CA SER A 343 -2.27 6.08 -27.49
C SER A 343 -0.85 5.53 -27.30
N VAL A 344 -0.73 4.25 -26.96
CA VAL A 344 0.56 3.57 -26.74
C VAL A 344 1.11 3.08 -28.08
N GLY A 345 2.34 3.49 -28.37
CA GLY A 345 3.02 3.20 -29.63
C GLY A 345 4.27 2.35 -29.44
N TYR A 346 4.50 1.50 -30.42
CA TYR A 346 5.77 0.81 -30.63
C TYR A 346 6.75 1.78 -31.25
N LEU A 347 7.81 2.12 -30.53
CA LEU A 347 8.88 3.00 -30.98
C LEU A 347 10.03 2.11 -31.49
N SER A 348 10.37 2.21 -32.77
CA SER A 348 11.45 1.44 -33.38
C SER A 348 12.47 2.34 -34.05
N TRP A 349 13.72 1.88 -34.12
CA TRP A 349 14.76 2.59 -34.82
C TRP A 349 15.72 1.65 -35.55
N ASP A 350 16.32 2.17 -36.61
CA ASP A 350 17.46 1.58 -37.31
C ASP A 350 18.43 2.70 -37.68
N ASN A 351 19.45 2.89 -36.85
CA ASN A 351 20.52 3.85 -37.11
C ASN A 351 21.76 3.10 -37.59
N ASN A 352 21.88 2.94 -38.91
CA ASN A 352 23.02 2.27 -39.56
C ASN A 352 23.32 0.87 -38.98
N GLY A 353 22.29 0.08 -38.70
CA GLY A 353 22.43 -1.26 -38.12
C GLY A 353 22.35 -1.30 -36.60
N ASN A 354 22.40 -0.15 -35.90
CA ASN A 354 21.97 -0.05 -34.51
C ASN A 354 20.43 -0.08 -34.46
N LYS A 355 19.89 -1.29 -34.31
CA LYS A 355 18.46 -1.55 -34.29
C LYS A 355 17.97 -1.76 -32.88
N GLY A 356 16.83 -1.19 -32.56
CA GLY A 356 16.16 -1.47 -31.30
C GLY A 356 14.70 -1.04 -31.31
N CYS A 357 14.08 -1.24 -30.15
CA CYS A 357 12.70 -0.82 -29.94
C CYS A 357 12.41 -0.53 -28.47
N ALA A 358 11.38 0.28 -28.25
CA ALA A 358 10.91 0.72 -26.96
C ALA A 358 9.40 1.02 -27.03
N THR A 359 8.86 1.56 -25.94
CA THR A 359 7.48 2.03 -25.88
C THR A 359 7.45 3.55 -25.81
N CYS A 360 6.42 4.14 -26.40
CA CYS A 360 6.09 5.55 -26.21
C CYS A 360 4.57 5.71 -26.08
N TYR A 361 4.11 6.90 -25.72
CA TYR A 361 2.69 7.22 -25.77
C TYR A 361 2.45 8.67 -26.16
N VAL A 362 1.32 8.93 -26.81
CA VAL A 362 0.85 10.29 -27.10
C VAL A 362 0.52 10.98 -25.78
N PHE A 363 1.26 12.04 -25.47
CA PHE A 363 0.98 12.88 -24.32
C PHE A 363 -0.12 13.88 -24.66
N LYS A 364 0.12 14.72 -25.68
CA LYS A 364 -0.85 15.70 -26.18
C LYS A 364 -0.52 16.04 -27.64
N GLU A 365 -1.55 16.10 -28.49
CA GLU A 365 -1.42 16.40 -29.92
C GLU A 365 -0.35 15.53 -30.62
N LEU A 366 0.71 16.15 -31.16
CA LEU A 366 1.82 15.47 -31.84
C LEU A 366 2.96 15.09 -30.89
N PHE A 367 2.89 15.46 -29.61
CA PHE A 367 3.96 15.21 -28.66
C PHE A 367 3.78 13.85 -27.99
N ILE A 368 4.84 13.04 -28.04
CA ILE A 368 4.93 11.72 -27.43
C ILE A 368 5.98 11.71 -26.33
N PHE A 369 5.74 10.90 -25.30
CA PHE A 369 6.69 10.68 -24.21
C PHE A 369 7.32 9.29 -24.35
N THR A 370 8.61 9.22 -24.01
CA THR A 370 9.37 7.98 -23.81
C THR A 370 10.50 8.25 -22.81
N CYS A 371 11.33 7.26 -22.50
CA CYS A 371 12.46 7.45 -21.60
C CYS A 371 13.64 8.16 -22.29
N ARG A 372 14.45 8.90 -21.52
CA ARG A 372 15.65 9.55 -22.05
C ARG A 372 16.69 8.54 -22.50
N HIS A 373 16.86 7.44 -21.76
CA HIS A 373 17.80 6.39 -22.15
C HIS A 373 17.43 5.74 -23.49
N VAL A 374 16.15 5.64 -23.83
CA VAL A 374 15.69 5.12 -25.13
C VAL A 374 16.26 5.97 -26.26
N VAL A 375 16.24 7.30 -26.11
CA VAL A 375 16.86 8.21 -27.10
C VAL A 375 18.37 8.02 -27.13
N SER A 376 19.02 7.82 -25.98
CA SER A 376 20.45 7.51 -25.94
C SER A 376 20.78 6.21 -26.68
N ASP A 377 19.92 5.19 -26.61
CA ASP A 377 20.09 3.91 -27.30
C ASP A 377 19.98 4.07 -28.84
N PHE A 378 19.27 5.09 -29.34
CA PHE A 378 19.20 5.39 -30.78
C PHE A 378 20.55 5.84 -31.32
N MET A 379 21.23 6.68 -30.53
CA MET A 379 22.40 7.43 -30.97
C MET A 379 23.59 6.52 -31.21
N GLY A 380 23.76 5.48 -30.39
CA GLY A 380 24.98 4.68 -30.37
C GLY A 380 26.18 5.47 -29.81
N GLU A 381 27.33 4.83 -29.74
CA GLU A 381 28.52 5.43 -29.13
C GLU A 381 29.08 6.59 -29.98
N GLY A 382 29.37 7.72 -29.33
CA GLY A 382 30.17 8.81 -29.92
C GLY A 382 29.42 9.86 -30.76
N ILE A 383 28.08 9.85 -30.80
CA ILE A 383 27.31 10.89 -31.50
C ILE A 383 27.13 12.14 -30.62
N GLU A 384 27.57 13.28 -31.14
CA GLU A 384 27.43 14.58 -30.47
C GLU A 384 25.95 14.96 -30.23
N PRO A 385 25.60 15.49 -29.04
CA PRO A 385 24.24 15.91 -28.69
C PRO A 385 23.54 16.82 -29.71
N SER A 386 24.31 17.66 -30.42
CA SER A 386 23.80 18.57 -31.44
C SER A 386 23.16 17.86 -32.64
N LYS A 387 23.51 16.60 -32.90
CA LYS A 387 23.01 15.81 -34.04
C LYS A 387 21.83 14.91 -33.66
N TRP A 388 21.45 14.87 -32.38
CA TRP A 388 20.45 13.92 -31.90
C TRP A 388 19.08 14.14 -32.56
N ALA A 389 18.67 15.39 -32.71
CA ALA A 389 17.42 15.75 -33.36
C ALA A 389 17.36 15.20 -34.81
N ASP A 390 18.41 15.42 -35.60
CA ASP A 390 18.50 14.93 -36.97
C ASP A 390 18.44 13.40 -37.06
N VAL A 391 19.16 12.71 -36.16
CA VAL A 391 19.15 11.25 -36.10
C VAL A 391 17.76 10.73 -35.77
N ILE A 392 17.08 11.29 -34.75
CA ILE A 392 15.71 10.92 -34.37
C ILE A 392 14.77 11.01 -35.57
N GLY A 393 14.79 12.12 -36.30
CA GLY A 393 13.91 12.35 -37.45
C GLY A 393 14.18 11.40 -38.64
N GLN A 394 15.40 10.86 -38.75
CA GLN A 394 15.80 9.98 -39.85
C GLN A 394 15.59 8.50 -39.55
N CYS A 395 15.89 8.06 -38.33
CA CYS A 395 16.02 6.64 -38.01
C CYS A 395 14.86 6.06 -37.19
N ALA A 396 14.07 6.90 -36.50
CA ALA A 396 13.05 6.44 -35.56
C ALA A 396 11.61 6.62 -36.09
N ARG A 397 10.75 5.65 -35.75
CA ARG A 397 9.37 5.54 -36.22
C ARG A 397 8.47 5.06 -35.10
N VAL A 398 7.20 5.43 -35.16
CA VAL A 398 6.20 5.01 -34.17
C VAL A 398 5.01 4.32 -34.83
N THR A 399 4.63 3.15 -34.32
CA THR A 399 3.46 2.42 -34.79
C THR A 399 2.47 2.21 -33.64
N PHE A 400 1.34 2.91 -33.67
CA PHE A 400 0.30 2.82 -32.62
C PHE A 400 -0.61 1.59 -32.76
N ARG A 401 -0.80 1.08 -33.98
CA ARG A 401 -1.73 -0.03 -34.25
C ARG A 401 -1.13 -1.43 -34.08
N TYR A 402 0.12 -1.54 -33.62
CA TYR A 402 0.81 -2.81 -33.48
C TYR A 402 0.22 -3.68 -32.35
N ASN A 403 -0.93 -4.30 -32.65
CA ASN A 403 -1.68 -5.18 -31.77
C ASN A 403 -1.49 -6.66 -32.16
N SER A 404 -1.00 -6.94 -33.37
CA SER A 404 -0.66 -8.29 -33.86
C SER A 404 0.32 -8.25 -35.04
N PHE A 405 1.14 -9.28 -35.20
CA PHE A 405 1.99 -9.47 -36.39
C PHE A 405 1.13 -9.64 -37.67
N PRO A 406 1.45 -9.05 -38.86
CA PRO A 406 2.72 -8.45 -39.30
C PRO A 406 2.71 -6.90 -39.46
N GLU A 407 1.83 -6.16 -38.78
CA GLU A 407 1.61 -4.71 -38.99
C GLU A 407 2.76 -3.78 -38.51
N LYS A 408 4.02 -4.19 -38.62
CA LYS A 408 5.17 -3.40 -38.12
C LYS A 408 5.45 -2.16 -38.98
N ASP A 409 5.17 -2.20 -40.28
CA ASP A 409 5.57 -1.16 -41.24
C ASP A 409 4.41 -0.42 -41.93
N GLU A 410 3.16 -0.88 -41.76
CA GLU A 410 1.98 -0.21 -42.30
C GLU A 410 1.47 0.84 -41.30
N ASN A 411 1.26 2.09 -41.75
CA ASN A 411 0.77 3.21 -40.93
C ASN A 411 1.70 3.65 -39.77
N CYS A 412 3.02 3.60 -39.98
CA CYS A 412 3.97 4.20 -39.05
C CYS A 412 4.01 5.74 -39.17
N PHE A 413 4.28 6.39 -38.05
CA PHE A 413 4.49 7.83 -37.94
C PHE A 413 5.98 8.13 -37.91
N PHE A 414 6.38 9.14 -38.65
CA PHE A 414 7.74 9.68 -38.62
C PHE A 414 7.87 10.70 -37.50
N LEU A 415 9.09 10.89 -37.00
CA LEU A 415 9.40 11.93 -36.03
C LEU A 415 9.94 13.19 -36.73
N GLU A 416 9.65 14.35 -36.16
CA GLU A 416 10.33 15.57 -36.54
C GLU A 416 11.78 15.54 -36.02
N PRO A 417 12.73 16.19 -36.71
CA PRO A 417 14.07 16.43 -36.18
C PRO A 417 14.02 17.46 -35.05
N TRP A 418 13.46 17.06 -33.90
CA TRP A 418 13.19 17.92 -32.76
C TRP A 418 13.43 17.16 -31.46
N PHE A 419 14.30 17.71 -30.61
CA PHE A 419 14.66 17.12 -29.32
C PHE A 419 15.14 18.19 -28.34
N GLU A 420 14.19 18.94 -27.78
CA GLU A 420 14.49 20.08 -26.89
C GLU A 420 14.17 19.79 -25.42
N ILE A 421 13.28 18.84 -25.15
CA ILE A 421 12.71 18.62 -23.82
C ILE A 421 13.03 17.21 -23.35
N SER A 422 13.92 17.13 -22.37
CA SER A 422 14.31 15.87 -21.76
C SER A 422 15.12 16.08 -20.48
N ASP A 423 15.12 15.08 -19.62
CA ASP A 423 15.96 15.07 -18.42
C ASP A 423 16.53 13.67 -18.18
N ALA A 424 17.81 13.62 -17.82
CA ALA A 424 18.52 12.36 -17.56
C ALA A 424 18.30 11.82 -16.15
N THR A 425 17.94 12.69 -15.18
CA THR A 425 17.73 12.30 -13.78
C THR A 425 16.36 11.67 -13.59
N LEU A 426 15.33 12.28 -14.18
CA LEU A 426 13.96 11.73 -14.21
C LEU A 426 13.72 10.79 -15.40
N ASP A 427 14.71 10.64 -16.28
CA ASP A 427 14.75 9.72 -17.42
C ASP A 427 13.51 9.83 -18.34
N TYR A 428 13.21 11.06 -18.77
CA TYR A 428 12.14 11.31 -19.74
C TYR A 428 12.64 12.08 -20.95
N ALA A 429 11.99 11.84 -22.08
CA ALA A 429 12.19 12.52 -23.34
C ALA A 429 10.84 12.80 -24.01
N VAL A 430 10.70 14.02 -24.54
CA VAL A 430 9.58 14.38 -25.39
C VAL A 430 10.05 14.38 -26.84
N LEU A 431 9.33 13.64 -27.68
CA LEU A 431 9.54 13.62 -29.13
C LEU A 431 8.29 14.17 -29.82
N LYS A 432 8.44 14.62 -31.06
CA LYS A 432 7.33 15.18 -31.83
C LYS A 432 7.10 14.39 -33.10
N LEU A 433 5.85 13.95 -33.31
CA LEU A 433 5.41 13.30 -34.53
C LEU A 433 5.36 14.31 -35.66
N LYS A 434 5.78 13.90 -36.86
CA LYS A 434 5.70 14.70 -38.07
C LYS A 434 4.26 14.74 -38.56
N ALA A 435 3.72 15.95 -38.75
CA ALA A 435 2.41 16.13 -39.34
C ALA A 435 2.39 15.62 -40.80
N ASN A 436 1.56 14.61 -41.07
CA ASN A 436 1.44 13.99 -42.39
C ASN A 436 -0.03 13.74 -42.80
N GLY A 437 -0.98 14.37 -42.10
CA GLY A 437 -2.42 14.19 -42.31
C GLY A 437 -3.01 12.90 -41.75
N GLN A 438 -2.19 12.00 -41.19
CA GLN A 438 -2.69 10.84 -40.45
C GLN A 438 -3.29 11.28 -39.12
N GLN A 439 -4.41 10.66 -38.74
CA GLN A 439 -5.03 10.90 -37.44
C GLN A 439 -4.18 10.29 -36.33
N VAL A 440 -3.59 11.15 -35.50
CA VAL A 440 -2.84 10.74 -34.31
C VAL A 440 -3.82 10.29 -33.22
N PRO A 441 -3.52 9.23 -32.46
CA PRO A 441 -4.35 8.82 -31.32
C PRO A 441 -4.52 9.93 -30.28
N LEU A 442 -5.61 9.85 -29.50
CA LEU A 442 -5.89 10.82 -28.45
C LEU A 442 -4.79 10.81 -27.38
N GLY A 443 -4.29 11.98 -26.98
CA GLY A 443 -3.28 12.09 -25.93
C GLY A 443 -3.78 11.76 -24.52
N LEU A 444 -2.86 11.35 -23.65
CA LEU A 444 -3.15 10.96 -22.26
C LEU A 444 -3.16 12.12 -21.25
N TYR A 445 -2.82 13.35 -21.68
CA TYR A 445 -2.76 14.53 -20.80
C TYR A 445 -4.05 14.82 -20.02
N SER A 446 -5.22 14.54 -20.60
CA SER A 446 -6.51 14.80 -19.94
C SER A 446 -6.82 13.89 -18.74
N ARG A 447 -5.97 12.89 -18.48
CA ARG A 447 -6.19 11.83 -17.50
C ARG A 447 -5.03 11.74 -16.49
N ILE A 448 -4.51 12.85 -16.01
CA ILE A 448 -3.37 12.83 -15.08
C ILE A 448 -3.86 12.75 -13.64
N ALA A 449 -3.24 11.88 -12.85
CA ALA A 449 -3.49 11.78 -11.41
C ALA A 449 -2.18 11.61 -10.63
N ARG A 450 -2.27 11.76 -9.31
CA ARG A 450 -1.15 11.48 -8.41
C ARG A 450 -0.89 9.98 -8.33
N ALA A 451 0.37 9.58 -8.31
CA ALA A 451 0.76 8.19 -8.13
C ALA A 451 0.21 7.62 -6.81
N PRO A 452 -0.48 6.46 -6.86
CA PRO A 452 -0.99 5.82 -5.65
C PRO A 452 0.14 5.25 -4.81
N SER A 453 0.01 5.32 -3.48
CA SER A 453 1.02 4.79 -2.55
C SER A 453 0.94 3.28 -2.36
N THR A 454 -0.21 2.68 -2.67
CA THR A 454 -0.52 1.24 -2.60
C THR A 454 -1.61 0.89 -3.62
N GLY A 455 -1.83 -0.40 -3.87
CA GLY A 455 -2.93 -0.88 -4.71
C GLY A 455 -2.47 -1.43 -6.05
N LEU A 456 -3.40 -1.53 -6.99
CA LEU A 456 -3.15 -2.00 -8.35
C LEU A 456 -2.93 -0.82 -9.29
N ILE A 457 -1.93 -0.96 -10.13
CA ILE A 457 -1.67 -0.12 -11.29
C ILE A 457 -1.61 -1.01 -12.54
N TYR A 458 -1.66 -0.38 -13.71
CA TYR A 458 -1.60 -1.07 -14.98
C TYR A 458 -0.54 -0.45 -15.87
N ILE A 459 0.27 -1.27 -16.53
CA ILE A 459 1.28 -0.83 -17.49
C ILE A 459 0.84 -1.34 -18.85
N ILE A 460 0.90 -0.50 -19.89
CA ILE A 460 0.62 -0.90 -21.27
C ILE A 460 1.82 -0.56 -22.14
N GLY A 461 2.31 -1.53 -22.90
CA GLY A 461 3.51 -1.35 -23.69
C GLY A 461 3.87 -2.54 -24.54
N HIS A 462 5.11 -2.52 -25.03
CA HIS A 462 5.68 -3.52 -25.94
C HIS A 462 6.85 -4.26 -25.29
N PRO A 463 6.61 -5.08 -24.25
CA PRO A 463 7.67 -5.87 -23.63
C PRO A 463 8.33 -6.77 -24.67
N ASN A 464 9.66 -6.86 -24.62
CA ASN A 464 10.56 -7.51 -25.56
C ASN A 464 10.38 -7.07 -27.03
N GLY A 465 9.73 -5.93 -27.27
CA GLY A 465 9.36 -5.49 -28.61
C GLY A 465 8.25 -6.33 -29.27
N GLU A 466 7.52 -7.09 -28.47
CA GLU A 466 6.42 -7.95 -28.89
C GLU A 466 5.10 -7.18 -29.00
N GLU A 467 4.02 -7.92 -29.23
CA GLU A 467 2.66 -7.38 -29.31
C GLU A 467 2.32 -6.54 -28.07
N LYS A 468 1.54 -5.48 -28.30
CA LYS A 468 1.08 -4.62 -27.21
C LYS A 468 0.35 -5.44 -26.16
N SER A 469 0.80 -5.32 -24.92
CA SER A 469 0.21 -6.04 -23.80
C SER A 469 -0.03 -5.10 -22.64
N SER A 470 -0.85 -5.55 -21.69
CA SER A 470 -1.06 -4.86 -20.41
C SER A 470 -0.73 -5.78 -19.25
N ASP A 471 -0.02 -5.27 -18.25
CA ASP A 471 0.21 -5.97 -16.99
C ASP A 471 -0.50 -5.26 -15.83
N ALA A 472 -0.98 -6.05 -14.86
CA ALA A 472 -1.66 -5.57 -13.66
C ALA A 472 -0.72 -5.74 -12.47
N CYS A 473 -0.10 -4.64 -12.05
CA CYS A 473 1.02 -4.65 -11.13
C CYS A 473 0.57 -4.16 -9.75
N THR A 474 1.10 -4.76 -8.69
CA THR A 474 0.87 -4.26 -7.32
C THR A 474 1.95 -3.26 -6.97
N VAL A 475 1.55 -2.08 -6.50
CA VAL A 475 2.47 -1.05 -6.01
C VAL A 475 3.23 -1.57 -4.79
N ILE A 476 4.54 -1.50 -4.86
CA ILE A 476 5.45 -1.69 -3.73
C ILE A 476 5.58 -0.33 -3.07
N SER A 477 5.04 -0.18 -1.85
CA SER A 477 5.12 1.12 -1.17
C SER A 477 6.56 1.47 -0.78
N GLN A 478 6.86 2.76 -0.64
CA GLN A 478 8.20 3.25 -0.30
C GLN A 478 8.80 2.54 0.93
N GLY A 479 8.01 2.37 2.00
CA GLY A 479 8.43 1.67 3.22
C GLY A 479 8.67 0.15 3.04
N GLN A 480 8.23 -0.43 1.92
CA GLN A 480 8.43 -1.85 1.60
C GLN A 480 9.59 -2.11 0.65
N ARG A 481 10.07 -1.10 -0.10
CA ARG A 481 11.12 -1.25 -1.13
C ARG A 481 12.35 -1.96 -0.60
N LYS A 482 12.96 -1.43 0.46
CA LYS A 482 14.18 -2.00 1.08
C LYS A 482 13.97 -3.42 1.57
N LYS A 483 12.83 -3.68 2.21
CA LYS A 483 12.47 -5.00 2.72
C LYS A 483 12.32 -6.00 1.57
N LYS A 484 11.64 -5.64 0.48
CA LYS A 484 11.47 -6.52 -0.69
C LYS A 484 12.81 -6.81 -1.37
N TYR A 485 13.68 -5.81 -1.48
CA TYR A 485 15.04 -5.99 -1.98
C TYR A 485 15.87 -6.92 -1.09
N GLU A 486 15.86 -6.73 0.23
CA GLU A 486 16.54 -7.60 1.20
C GLU A 486 16.00 -9.04 1.22
N GLU A 487 14.68 -9.22 1.15
CA GLU A 487 14.04 -10.54 1.07
C GLU A 487 14.57 -11.36 -0.12
N TYR A 488 14.78 -10.71 -1.26
CA TYR A 488 15.31 -11.34 -2.46
C TYR A 488 16.80 -11.67 -2.35
N LEU A 489 17.61 -10.75 -1.79
CA LEU A 489 19.04 -11.01 -1.51
C LEU A 489 19.24 -12.20 -0.57
N GLN A 490 18.31 -12.45 0.35
CA GLN A 490 18.36 -13.59 1.26
C GLN A 490 17.81 -14.87 0.62
N ALA A 491 16.80 -14.78 -0.25
CA ALA A 491 16.31 -15.92 -1.02
C ALA A 491 17.38 -16.51 -1.93
N GLY A 492 18.29 -15.66 -2.45
CA GLY A 492 19.42 -16.11 -3.27
C GLY A 492 20.49 -16.91 -2.49
N LYS A 493 20.69 -16.66 -1.20
CA LYS A 493 21.77 -17.31 -0.42
C LYS A 493 21.51 -18.79 -0.05
N GLY A 494 20.34 -19.33 -0.38
CA GLY A 494 19.89 -20.67 0.05
C GLY A 494 20.41 -21.84 -0.79
N GLU A 495 20.91 -21.59 -1.99
CA GLU A 495 21.52 -22.59 -2.88
C GLU A 495 22.80 -21.96 -3.42
N GLY A 496 23.90 -22.71 -3.51
CA GLY A 496 25.27 -22.24 -3.70
C GLY A 496 25.56 -21.57 -5.05
N CYS A 497 24.77 -20.58 -5.42
CA CYS A 497 24.84 -19.85 -6.67
C CYS A 497 25.53 -18.51 -6.43
N SER A 498 26.61 -18.26 -7.18
CA SER A 498 27.31 -16.98 -7.17
C SER A 498 26.56 -15.99 -8.07
N TYR A 499 25.59 -15.25 -7.54
CA TYR A 499 24.84 -14.23 -8.28
C TYR A 499 25.79 -13.13 -8.79
N GLY A 500 26.04 -13.14 -10.11
CA GLY A 500 26.52 -11.97 -10.83
C GLY A 500 25.34 -11.05 -11.10
N MET A 501 25.29 -9.88 -10.47
CA MET A 501 24.34 -8.84 -10.84
C MET A 501 24.73 -8.29 -12.22
N GLN A 502 24.09 -8.74 -13.30
CA GLN A 502 24.11 -7.97 -14.55
C GLN A 502 22.95 -6.98 -14.51
N TYR A 503 23.32 -5.73 -14.23
CA TYR A 503 22.43 -4.59 -14.26
C TYR A 503 22.04 -4.31 -15.70
N ILE A 504 20.77 -4.41 -16.02
CA ILE A 504 20.29 -3.92 -17.30
C ILE A 504 19.59 -2.59 -17.05
N HIS A 505 20.22 -1.54 -17.58
CA HIS A 505 19.90 -0.11 -17.51
C HIS A 505 19.78 0.52 -16.09
N MET A 506 20.84 1.27 -15.72
CA MET A 506 20.97 2.25 -14.61
C MET A 506 21.03 1.77 -13.14
N CYS A 507 20.69 0.53 -12.81
CA CYS A 507 20.35 0.21 -11.43
C CYS A 507 21.36 -0.60 -10.61
N THR A 508 22.50 0.03 -10.26
CA THR A 508 23.43 -0.47 -9.24
C THR A 508 22.82 -0.54 -7.84
N ARG A 509 23.44 -1.30 -6.92
CA ARG A 509 23.09 -1.25 -5.49
C ARG A 509 23.07 0.19 -4.93
N LYS A 510 23.94 1.08 -5.43
CA LYS A 510 24.01 2.49 -4.99
C LYS A 510 22.79 3.28 -5.46
N THR A 511 22.38 3.12 -6.71
CA THR A 511 21.18 3.77 -7.26
C THR A 511 19.89 3.19 -6.68
N PHE A 512 19.89 1.93 -6.22
CA PHE A 512 18.77 1.41 -5.41
C PHE A 512 18.59 2.22 -4.12
N GLU A 513 19.66 2.61 -3.43
CA GLU A 513 19.55 3.38 -2.19
C GLU A 513 18.92 4.77 -2.43
N GLU A 514 19.21 5.38 -3.57
CA GLU A 514 18.62 6.64 -4.03
C GLU A 514 17.11 6.47 -4.33
N ILE A 515 16.75 5.46 -5.12
CA ILE A 515 15.36 5.15 -5.50
C ILE A 515 14.52 4.66 -4.32
N ALA A 516 15.11 3.91 -3.38
CA ALA A 516 14.41 3.36 -2.22
C ALA A 516 13.77 4.45 -1.35
N HIS A 517 14.36 5.65 -1.33
CA HIS A 517 13.89 6.78 -0.54
C HIS A 517 13.28 7.89 -1.40
N SER A 518 13.36 7.83 -2.72
CA SER A 518 12.80 8.86 -3.61
C SER A 518 11.26 8.83 -3.63
N PRO A 519 10.59 9.97 -3.40
CA PRO A 519 9.16 10.11 -3.62
C PRO A 519 8.80 10.30 -5.11
N ASP A 520 9.78 10.60 -5.96
CA ASP A 520 9.62 10.93 -7.39
C ASP A 520 9.43 9.71 -8.28
N VAL A 521 9.48 8.51 -7.70
CA VAL A 521 9.34 7.23 -8.40
C VAL A 521 8.26 6.37 -7.74
N ILE A 522 7.51 5.66 -8.58
CA ILE A 522 6.61 4.58 -8.14
C ILE A 522 7.28 3.24 -8.45
N THR A 523 7.16 2.27 -7.53
CA THR A 523 7.79 0.95 -7.65
C THR A 523 6.74 -0.14 -7.65
N TYR A 524 6.96 -1.19 -8.42
CA TYR A 524 6.00 -2.28 -8.60
C TYR A 524 6.67 -3.57 -9.04
N ASP A 525 5.88 -4.64 -9.08
CA ASP A 525 6.25 -5.95 -9.59
C ASP A 525 5.58 -6.15 -10.95
N THR A 526 6.36 -6.27 -12.02
CA THR A 526 5.84 -6.45 -13.38
C THR A 526 6.71 -7.43 -14.16
N SER A 527 6.13 -8.07 -15.17
CA SER A 527 6.87 -8.84 -16.18
C SER A 527 7.31 -8.01 -17.39
N PHE A 528 7.14 -6.69 -17.34
CA PHE A 528 7.51 -5.78 -18.42
C PHE A 528 8.96 -5.37 -18.24
N TYR A 529 9.81 -5.82 -19.16
CA TYR A 529 11.26 -5.68 -19.09
C TYR A 529 11.78 -4.90 -20.30
N PHE A 530 12.62 -5.50 -21.14
CA PHE A 530 13.10 -4.92 -22.39
C PHE A 530 11.96 -4.39 -23.25
N GLY A 531 12.20 -3.32 -24.00
CA GLY A 531 11.19 -2.74 -24.91
C GLY A 531 10.00 -2.06 -24.24
N ALA A 532 9.77 -2.28 -22.93
CA ALA A 532 8.68 -1.63 -22.20
C ALA A 532 9.05 -0.22 -21.72
N SER A 533 10.33 0.17 -21.70
CA SER A 533 10.75 1.53 -21.33
C SER A 533 9.96 2.60 -22.06
N GLY A 534 9.45 3.59 -21.33
CA GLY A 534 8.58 4.64 -21.83
C GLY A 534 7.09 4.29 -21.81
N SER A 535 6.70 3.12 -21.30
CA SER A 535 5.28 2.75 -21.16
C SER A 535 4.53 3.65 -20.17
N PRO A 536 3.29 4.06 -20.45
CA PRO A 536 2.46 4.72 -19.45
C PRO A 536 2.09 3.77 -18.31
N VAL A 537 2.10 4.29 -17.09
CA VAL A 537 1.61 3.62 -15.89
C VAL A 537 0.30 4.26 -15.46
N LEU A 538 -0.73 3.44 -15.28
CA LEU A 538 -2.11 3.86 -15.01
C LEU A 538 -2.57 3.42 -13.63
N ASP A 539 -3.37 4.23 -12.95
CA ASP A 539 -4.07 3.81 -11.74
C ASP A 539 -5.30 2.93 -12.03
N SER A 540 -6.03 2.53 -10.99
CA SER A 540 -7.22 1.70 -11.11
C SER A 540 -8.44 2.36 -11.76
N GLU A 541 -8.38 3.67 -11.99
CA GLU A 541 -9.41 4.46 -12.67
C GLU A 541 -8.99 4.84 -14.11
N GLY A 542 -7.79 4.42 -14.54
CA GLY A 542 -7.27 4.65 -15.89
C GLY A 542 -6.60 6.01 -16.07
N SER A 543 -6.17 6.64 -14.97
CA SER A 543 -5.41 7.88 -14.99
C SER A 543 -3.92 7.60 -15.12
N LEU A 544 -3.22 8.35 -15.97
CA LEU A 544 -1.77 8.35 -16.11
C LEU A 544 -1.10 8.94 -14.87
N VAL A 545 -0.26 8.13 -14.23
CA VAL A 545 0.39 8.47 -12.95
C VAL A 545 1.92 8.45 -12.99
N ALA A 546 2.50 7.69 -13.92
CA ALA A 546 3.94 7.55 -14.06
C ALA A 546 4.31 7.05 -15.47
N MET A 547 5.60 7.02 -15.75
CA MET A 547 6.17 6.40 -16.95
C MET A 547 7.13 5.29 -16.51
N HIS A 548 6.95 4.07 -17.02
CA HIS A 548 7.81 2.93 -16.72
C HIS A 548 9.19 3.15 -17.30
N THR A 549 10.21 2.94 -16.47
CA THR A 549 11.58 3.39 -16.75
C THR A 549 12.58 2.24 -16.74
N ALA A 550 12.75 1.58 -15.60
CA ALA A 550 13.81 0.59 -15.42
C ALA A 550 13.53 -0.35 -14.24
N GLY A 551 14.42 -1.31 -14.06
CA GLY A 551 14.31 -2.36 -13.07
C GLY A 551 15.61 -2.85 -12.48
N PHE A 552 15.47 -3.63 -11.42
CA PHE A 552 16.57 -4.33 -10.77
C PHE A 552 16.55 -5.81 -11.18
N THR A 553 17.48 -6.20 -12.06
CA THR A 553 17.68 -7.59 -12.51
C THR A 553 18.74 -8.32 -11.68
N CYS A 554 18.50 -9.60 -11.41
CA CYS A 554 19.53 -10.56 -10.99
C CYS A 554 19.56 -11.73 -11.97
N ASP A 555 20.73 -12.10 -12.46
CA ASP A 555 20.87 -13.34 -13.22
C ASP A 555 20.92 -14.54 -12.27
N ASN A 556 20.09 -15.55 -12.55
CA ASN A 556 20.27 -16.87 -11.97
C ASN A 556 21.22 -17.69 -12.86
N GLU A 557 21.88 -18.72 -12.31
CA GLU A 557 22.85 -19.58 -13.04
C GLU A 557 22.28 -20.30 -14.28
N ILE A 558 20.96 -20.25 -14.50
CA ILE A 558 20.25 -20.82 -15.65
C ILE A 558 20.00 -19.77 -16.75
N GLY A 559 20.51 -18.53 -16.59
CA GLY A 559 20.31 -17.44 -17.56
C GLY A 559 18.89 -16.86 -17.57
N LEU A 560 18.07 -17.16 -16.56
CA LEU A 560 16.81 -16.46 -16.33
C LEU A 560 17.06 -15.25 -15.44
N SER A 561 16.86 -14.05 -15.98
CA SER A 561 16.79 -12.81 -15.21
C SER A 561 15.58 -12.87 -14.28
N SER A 562 15.80 -12.76 -12.98
CA SER A 562 14.73 -12.54 -12.00
C SER A 562 14.69 -11.07 -11.65
N HIS A 563 13.58 -10.41 -11.97
CA HIS A 563 13.38 -8.99 -11.74
C HIS A 563 12.81 -8.77 -10.33
N VAL A 564 13.47 -7.93 -9.54
CA VAL A 564 13.24 -7.81 -8.09
C VAL A 564 12.24 -6.70 -7.79
N ILE A 565 12.47 -5.53 -8.39
CA ILE A 565 11.65 -4.33 -8.29
C ILE A 565 11.80 -3.58 -9.62
N GLU A 566 10.69 -3.18 -10.21
CA GLU A 566 10.65 -2.29 -11.36
C GLU A 566 10.14 -0.93 -10.88
N PHE A 567 10.50 0.14 -11.57
CA PHE A 567 10.06 1.49 -11.22
C PHE A 567 9.80 2.37 -12.43
N GLY A 568 9.05 3.44 -12.17
CA GLY A 568 8.79 4.50 -13.12
C GLY A 568 8.83 5.86 -12.45
N SER A 569 9.36 6.85 -13.16
CA SER A 569 9.29 8.25 -12.73
C SER A 569 7.84 8.71 -12.69
N THR A 570 7.43 9.36 -11.59
CA THR A 570 6.06 9.86 -11.49
C THR A 570 5.82 10.96 -12.51
N LEU A 571 4.62 10.98 -13.07
CA LEU A 571 4.28 12.02 -14.04
C LEU A 571 4.22 13.40 -13.39
N GLU A 572 3.89 13.47 -12.09
CA GLU A 572 3.95 14.71 -11.31
C GLU A 572 5.36 15.31 -11.34
N SER A 573 6.40 14.53 -10.99
CA SER A 573 7.79 15.01 -11.01
C SER A 573 8.25 15.38 -12.42
N ILE A 574 7.89 14.60 -13.44
CA ILE A 574 8.22 14.92 -14.85
C ILE A 574 7.59 16.27 -15.27
N LEU A 575 6.31 16.48 -14.98
CA LEU A 575 5.61 17.70 -15.39
C LEU A 575 6.08 18.93 -14.61
N LEU A 576 6.45 18.77 -13.34
CA LEU A 576 7.07 19.83 -12.56
C LEU A 576 8.41 20.24 -13.17
N ASP A 577 9.26 19.27 -13.51
CA ASP A 577 10.56 19.53 -14.16
C ASP A 577 10.41 20.24 -15.51
N ILE A 578 9.48 19.78 -16.35
CA ILE A 578 9.16 20.44 -17.64
C ILE A 578 8.66 21.87 -17.39
N LYS A 579 7.78 22.07 -16.41
CA LYS A 579 7.23 23.40 -16.09
C LYS A 579 8.33 24.37 -15.63
N GLU A 580 9.32 23.88 -14.89
CA GLU A 580 10.43 24.68 -14.39
C GLU A 580 11.46 25.01 -15.49
N LYS A 581 11.89 23.99 -16.26
CA LYS A 581 12.96 24.14 -17.28
C LYS A 581 12.44 24.65 -18.63
N HIS A 582 11.20 24.33 -18.99
CA HIS A 582 10.61 24.57 -20.30
C HIS A 582 9.23 25.22 -20.19
N ARG A 583 9.12 26.26 -19.34
CA ARG A 583 7.86 26.96 -19.02
C ARG A 583 7.05 27.41 -20.23
N GLN A 584 7.72 27.93 -21.26
CA GLN A 584 7.04 28.41 -22.47
C GLN A 584 6.32 27.26 -23.18
N TRP A 585 7.05 26.18 -23.49
CA TRP A 585 6.45 24.98 -24.10
C TRP A 585 5.35 24.38 -23.22
N TYR A 586 5.56 24.31 -21.90
CA TYR A 586 4.54 23.83 -20.98
C TYR A 586 3.27 24.67 -21.05
N THR A 587 3.40 26.00 -21.12
CA THR A 587 2.23 26.90 -21.21
C THR A 587 1.52 26.72 -22.54
N GLU A 588 2.25 26.69 -23.66
CA GLU A 588 1.68 26.53 -25.00
C GLU A 588 1.00 25.17 -25.20
N VAL A 589 1.62 24.10 -24.71
CA VAL A 589 1.12 22.74 -24.91
C VAL A 589 0.12 22.34 -23.84
N CYS A 590 0.36 22.62 -22.56
CA CYS A 590 -0.48 22.08 -21.47
C CYS A 590 -1.64 23.01 -21.09
N ILE A 591 -1.45 24.33 -21.09
CA ILE A 591 -2.46 25.30 -20.68
C ILE A 591 -3.30 25.69 -21.89
N SER A 592 -4.63 25.53 -21.82
CA SER A 592 -5.48 25.97 -22.92
C SER A 592 -5.59 27.51 -22.90
N PRO A 593 -5.77 28.18 -24.05
CA PRO A 593 -6.04 29.63 -24.07
C PRO A 593 -7.24 30.05 -23.21
N GLN A 594 -8.19 29.12 -22.97
CA GLN A 594 -9.38 29.35 -22.14
C GLN A 594 -9.09 29.39 -20.63
N ASP A 595 -7.96 28.83 -20.18
CA ASP A 595 -7.54 28.86 -18.77
C ASP A 595 -6.79 30.16 -18.41
N VAL A 596 -6.42 30.97 -19.40
CA VAL A 596 -5.66 32.22 -19.20
C VAL A 596 -6.60 33.40 -18.90
N GLU A 597 -7.82 33.41 -19.45
CA GLU A 597 -8.82 34.48 -19.20
C GLU A 597 -9.37 34.46 -17.76
N MET A 598 -9.27 33.34 -17.04
CA MET A 598 -9.75 33.22 -15.66
C MET A 598 -8.75 33.70 -14.59
N VAL A 599 -7.54 34.10 -14.98
CA VAL A 599 -6.47 34.56 -14.06
C VAL A 599 -6.21 36.06 -14.19
N SER A 600 -6.78 36.72 -15.22
CA SER A 600 -6.63 38.17 -15.44
C SER A 600 -7.70 39.04 -14.79
N ASP A 601 -8.69 38.46 -14.11
CA ASP A 601 -9.84 39.19 -13.55
C ASP A 601 -9.78 39.36 -12.01
N GLU A 602 -8.59 39.39 -11.42
CA GLU A 602 -8.38 39.90 -10.06
C GLU A 602 -7.28 40.97 -10.05
N ASP A 603 -7.68 42.19 -10.45
CA ASP A 603 -7.04 43.47 -10.08
C ASP A 603 -7.75 44.10 -8.87
#